data_AF-A0A662TB86-F1
#
_entry.id   AF-A0A662TB86-F1
#
_cell.length_a   1.000
_cell.length_b   1.000
_cell.length_c   1.000
_cell.angle_alpha   90.00
_cell.angle_beta   90.00
_cell.angle_gamma   90.00
#
_symmetry.space_group_name_H-M   'P 1'
#
loop_
_entity.id
_entity.type
_entity.pdbx_description
1 polymer ?
#
loop_
_entity_poly.entity_id
_entity_poly.type
_entity_poly.pdbx_seq_one_letter_code
_entity_poly.pdbx_strand_id
1 'polypeptide(L)' 'MSIVIMDRQGRILIPAYIRRRIKSDIFLIEEVNGEIRLKPIKPIRLTMLFDKIVIDDVEDFTDTHKLREALNR' A
#
# COMPACT_ATOMS: atom_id res chain seq x y z
N MET A 1 -11.51 -20.25 17.40
CA MET A 1 -10.40 -20.93 16.71
C MET A 1 -10.98 -21.75 15.58
N SER A 2 -10.35 -21.83 14.41
CA SER A 2 -10.77 -22.72 13.33
C SER A 2 -9.54 -23.39 12.72
N ILE A 3 -9.61 -24.71 12.52
CA ILE A 3 -8.55 -25.46 11.84
C ILE A 3 -8.73 -25.25 10.33
N VAL A 4 -7.65 -24.91 9.65
CA VAL A 4 -7.59 -24.73 8.20
C VAL A 4 -6.43 -25.55 7.67
N ILE A 5 -6.63 -26.20 6.52
CA ILE A 5 -5.62 -27.04 5.88
C ILE A 5 -5.01 -26.24 4.74
N MET A 6 -3.69 -26.26 4.66
CA MET A 6 -2.94 -25.69 3.56
C MET A 6 -3.07 -26.61 2.33
N ASP A 7 -3.35 -26.03 1.17
CA ASP A 7 -3.36 -26.82 -0.06
C ASP A 7 -1.95 -27.07 -0.60
N ARG A 8 -1.85 -27.84 -1.70
CA ARG A 8 -0.57 -28.21 -2.32
C ARG A 8 0.23 -27.02 -2.87
N GLN A 9 -0.42 -25.87 -3.04
CA GLN A 9 0.19 -24.62 -3.52
C GLN A 9 0.55 -23.68 -2.36
N GLY A 10 0.37 -24.11 -1.11
CA GLY A 10 0.68 -23.29 0.07
C GLY A 10 -0.42 -22.30 0.46
N ARG A 11 -1.62 -22.41 -0.12
CA ARG A 11 -2.71 -21.45 0.14
C ARG A 11 -3.51 -21.88 1.37
N ILE A 12 -3.88 -20.90 2.19
CA ILE A 12 -4.75 -21.11 3.35
C ILE A 12 -6.01 -20.29 3.15
N LEU A 13 -7.17 -20.96 3.25
CA LEU A 13 -8.45 -20.26 3.15
C LEU A 13 -8.76 -19.56 4.48
N ILE A 14 -8.73 -18.22 4.49
CA ILE A 14 -9.15 -17.44 5.66
C ILE A 14 -10.69 -17.44 5.75
N PRO A 15 -11.27 -17.93 6.87
CA PRO A 15 -12.72 -17.97 7.04
C PRO A 15 -13.39 -16.60 6.90
N ALA A 16 -14.61 -16.59 6.34
CA ALA A 16 -15.35 -15.36 6.04
C ALA A 16 -15.55 -14.44 7.26
N TYR A 17 -15.72 -15.00 8.47
CA TYR A 17 -15.88 -14.21 9.69
C TYR A 17 -14.59 -13.47 10.11
N ILE A 18 -13.41 -13.96 9.73
CA ILE A 18 -12.14 -13.24 9.91
C ILE A 18 -11.98 -12.19 8.81
N ARG A 19 -12.19 -12.58 7.54
CA ARG A 19 -12.09 -11.66 6.39
C ARG A 19 -12.98 -10.42 6.55
N ARG A 20 -14.22 -10.58 7.04
CA ARG A 20 -15.13 -9.45 7.28
C ARG A 20 -14.61 -8.41 8.29
N ARG A 21 -13.72 -8.81 9.19
CA ARG A 21 -13.12 -7.91 10.19
C ARG A 21 -11.85 -7.22 9.69
N ILE A 22 -11.22 -7.76 8.65
CA ILE A 22 -9.99 -7.25 8.07
C ILE A 22 -10.29 -6.59 6.73
N LYS A 23 -10.20 -5.26 6.68
CA LYS A 23 -10.45 -4.46 5.45
C LYS A 23 -9.20 -4.34 4.57
N SER A 24 -8.52 -5.46 4.33
CA SER A 24 -7.31 -5.53 3.50
C SER A 24 -7.26 -6.85 2.76
N ASP A 25 -6.82 -6.80 1.51
CA ASP A 25 -6.47 -7.93 0.66
C ASP A 25 -4.95 -8.15 0.57
N ILE A 26 -4.15 -7.17 1.01
CA ILE A 26 -2.68 -7.24 1.08
C ILE A 26 -2.23 -7.46 2.53
N PHE A 27 -1.27 -8.36 2.72
CA PHE A 27 -0.73 -8.73 4.02
C PHE A 27 0.80 -8.83 3.96
N LEU A 28 1.44 -8.32 5.01
CA LEU A 28 2.79 -8.73 5.34
C LEU A 28 2.71 -10.10 6.03
N ILE A 29 3.55 -11.02 5.60
CA ILE A 29 3.71 -12.34 6.22
C ILE A 29 5.09 -12.42 6.85
N GLU A 30 5.14 -12.78 8.13
CA GLU A 30 6.38 -13.03 8.86
C GLU A 30 6.23 -14.30 9.72
N GLU A 31 7.34 -14.99 9.95
CA GLU A 31 7.43 -16.09 10.91
C GLU A 31 7.96 -15.53 12.23
N VAL A 32 7.25 -15.82 13.32
CA VAL A 32 7.59 -15.37 14.67
C VAL A 32 7.30 -16.50 15.65
N ASN A 33 8.35 -17.02 16.31
CA ASN A 33 8.25 -18.06 17.34
C ASN A 33 7.55 -19.36 16.88
N GLY A 34 7.74 -19.76 15.64
CA GLY A 34 7.09 -20.91 15.02
C GLY A 34 5.68 -20.63 14.50
N GLU A 35 5.20 -19.39 14.59
CA GLU A 35 3.87 -18.99 14.13
C GLU A 35 3.95 -18.07 12.91
N ILE A 36 2.99 -18.21 12.00
CA ILE A 36 2.81 -17.28 10.90
C ILE A 36 1.96 -16.11 11.38
N ARG A 37 2.54 -14.90 11.34
CA ARG A 37 1.80 -13.66 11.59
C ARG A 37 1.47 -12.97 10.28
N LEU A 38 0.18 -12.67 10.10
CA LEU A 38 -0.33 -11.91 8.97
C LEU A 38 -0.73 -10.52 9.44
N LYS A 39 -0.06 -9.48 8.94
CA LYS A 39 -0.38 -8.08 9.24
C LYS A 39 -0.99 -7.41 8.02
N PRO A 40 -2.25 -6.93 8.08
CA PRO A 40 -2.87 -6.25 6.95
C PRO A 40 -2.12 -4.95 6.64
N ILE A 41 -1.83 -4.72 5.36
CA ILE A 41 -1.28 -3.46 4.89
C ILE A 41 -2.40 -2.72 4.18
N LYS A 42 -2.77 -1.54 4.67
CA LYS A 42 -3.68 -0.68 3.91
C LYS A 42 -2.92 -0.18 2.68
N PRO A 43 -3.41 -0.41 1.45
CA PRO A 43 -2.86 0.26 0.28
C PRO A 43 -3.09 1.76 0.47
N ILE A 44 -2.01 2.49 0.77
CA ILE A 44 -2.03 3.95 0.72
C ILE A 44 -2.04 4.28 -0.76
N ARG A 45 -3.05 5.04 -1.22
CA ARG A 45 -3.00 5.57 -2.59
C ARG A 45 -1.79 6.50 -2.64
N LEU A 46 -0.90 6.32 -3.62
CA LEU A 46 0.28 7.19 -3.78
C LEU A 46 -0.11 8.68 -3.83
N THR A 47 -1.30 8.99 -4.35
CA THR A 47 -1.90 10.33 -4.36
C THR A 47 -2.15 10.93 -2.98
N MET A 48 -2.13 10.14 -1.89
CA MET A 48 -2.24 10.61 -0.50
C MET A 48 -0.87 10.92 0.12
N LEU A 49 0.24 10.62 -0.57
CA LEU A 49 1.60 10.90 -0.10
C LEU A 49 2.18 12.18 -0.72
N PHE A 50 1.52 12.74 -1.74
CA PHE A 50 1.88 14.01 -2.36
C PHE A 50 0.81 15.05 -2.05
N ASP A 51 0.96 15.79 -0.95
CA ASP A 51 0.00 16.84 -0.58
C ASP A 51 0.19 18.14 -1.39
N LYS A 52 1.42 18.47 -1.77
CA LYS A 52 1.75 19.65 -2.60
C LYS A 52 3.21 19.59 -3.01
N ILE A 53 3.51 19.68 -4.30
CA ILE A 53 4.86 20.10 -4.72
C ILE A 53 4.83 21.63 -4.64
N VAL A 54 5.43 22.19 -3.58
CA VAL A 54 5.60 23.64 -3.48
C VAL A 54 6.78 23.99 -4.37
N ILE A 55 6.51 24.67 -5.48
CA ILE A 55 7.54 25.19 -6.37
C ILE A 55 7.77 26.64 -5.94
N ASP A 56 8.83 26.88 -5.16
CA ASP A 56 9.14 28.22 -4.64
C ASP A 56 9.78 29.13 -5.72
N ASP A 57 10.35 28.57 -6.79
CA ASP A 57 11.12 29.29 -7.83
C ASP A 57 10.40 29.38 -9.19
N VAL A 58 9.15 29.85 -9.22
CA VAL A 58 8.50 30.23 -10.48
C VAL A 58 8.03 31.68 -10.39
N GLU A 59 8.82 32.59 -10.97
CA GLU A 59 8.50 34.01 -11.06
C GLU A 59 7.28 34.29 -11.96
N ASP A 60 6.95 33.38 -12.89
CA ASP A 60 5.81 33.53 -13.80
C ASP A 60 5.25 32.17 -14.26
N PHE A 61 3.98 31.90 -13.93
CA PHE A 61 3.26 30.67 -14.30
C PHE A 61 2.73 30.67 -15.74
N THR A 62 2.91 31.77 -16.48
CA THR A 62 2.41 31.95 -17.85
C THR A 62 3.39 31.37 -18.89
N ASP A 63 4.66 31.22 -18.53
CA ASP A 63 5.68 30.62 -19.39
C ASP A 63 5.74 29.09 -19.22
N THR A 64 4.96 28.40 -20.05
CA THR A 64 4.87 26.93 -20.06
C THR A 64 6.19 26.21 -20.36
N HIS A 65 7.19 26.88 -20.94
CA HIS A 65 8.49 26.28 -21.22
C HIS A 65 9.36 26.20 -19.97
N LYS A 66 9.46 27.29 -19.20
CA LYS A 66 10.20 27.32 -17.93
C LYS A 66 9.60 26.37 -16.90
N LEU A 67 8.26 26.28 -16.86
CA LEU A 67 7.55 25.36 -15.95
C LEU A 67 7.89 23.89 -16.22
N ARG A 68 8.01 23.50 -17.50
CA ARG A 68 8.37 22.13 -17.90
C ARG A 68 9.81 21.75 -17.56
N GLU A 69 10.72 22.73 -17.59
CA GLU A 69 12.12 22.52 -17.21
C GLU A 69 12.27 22.29 -15.70
N ALA A 70 11.55 23.05 -14.88
CA ALA A 70 11.53 22.90 -13.43
C ALA A 70 10.89 21.57 -12.96
N LEU A 71 9.91 21.03 -13.70
CA LEU A 71 9.23 19.78 -13.37
C LEU A 71 10.03 18.50 -13.67
N ASN A 72 11.05 18.58 -14.52
CA ASN A 72 11.86 17.43 -14.96
C ASN A 72 13.26 17.37 -14.32
N ARG A 73 13.53 18.23 -13.33
CA ARG A 73 14.71 18.17 -12.47
C ARG A 73 14.42 17.35 -11.21
#